data_AF-A0A0F4Z175-F1
#
_entry.id   AF-A0A0F4Z175-F1
#
_cell.length_a   1.000
_cell.length_b   1.000
_cell.length_c   1.000
_cell.angle_alpha   90.00
_cell.angle_beta   90.00
_cell.angle_gamma   90.00
#
_symmetry.space_group_name_H-M   'P 1'
#
loop_
_entity.id
_entity.type
_entity.pdbx_description
1 polymer ?
#
loop_
_entity_poly.entity_id
_entity_poly.type
_entity_poly.pdbx_seq_one_letter_code
_entity_poly.pdbx_strand_id
1 'polypeptide(L)'
;MLNVGDSSRQPNLAVAVSLCRVFCRLIAGGNLKEPNRATEQEKIIVAWLKERCQEYQKALLDIIREADPSSQITAFTLCMRIVSARAMHLPGSETQVWSTGFFKGVFEALIETEDGDSLRSEFVEKYVKEYEDVRYYTFQQISTYAAGERPSQVLDRLISILSQCDSVPRPDHEFTNFYIKQEKKETGQKNPLLSVNAHKKRAQDAWLAVLRNNLSETQRKSLLRIMSHTIAPWFNRPELLMDFLTDSYNVGGSTSLLALSGLFYLIQEKNLDYPQFYTKLYSLLDSDLLHSKHRSRFFRLMNTFLASTHLPATLVASFIKRLSRLALNAPPTAIVAIVPFIYNLFKNHPTCTFMLHRVVRDEEWKAELEAEGMDDPFDPDEPDPTLTDAIESSLWEIETLQSHYHPNVAAIARIISEQFTKPMYNLEDFLDYTYQGMLLAELGVEEKPTFKKAPVVEFHIPKRIFTDRLLEEDNGVDTAPGSLVRKLWDFPSAPAS
;
A
#
# COMPACT_ATOMS: atom_id res chain seq x y z
N MET A 1 23.80 39.51 14.48
CA MET A 1 24.11 38.81 15.76
C MET A 1 23.76 37.31 15.77
N LEU A 2 23.27 36.75 14.66
CA LEU A 2 23.68 35.45 14.13
C LEU A 2 24.09 35.82 12.69
N ASN A 3 25.34 35.56 12.26
CA ASN A 3 25.80 36.01 10.94
C ASN A 3 25.12 35.14 9.87
N VAL A 4 24.20 35.74 9.12
CA VAL A 4 23.23 35.06 8.24
C VAL A 4 23.87 34.53 6.94
N GLY A 5 25.15 34.82 6.66
CA GLY A 5 25.79 34.45 5.38
C GLY A 5 26.60 33.14 5.39
N ASP A 6 27.49 32.98 6.38
CA ASP A 6 28.47 31.86 6.42
C ASP A 6 28.36 30.99 7.69
N SER A 7 27.55 31.38 8.69
CA SER A 7 27.47 30.73 10.01
C SER A 7 26.28 29.77 10.16
N SER A 8 25.45 29.63 9.14
CA SER A 8 24.25 28.77 9.15
C SER A 8 24.60 27.28 9.19
N ARG A 9 25.73 26.88 8.60
CA ARG A 9 26.22 25.49 8.60
C ARG A 9 26.77 25.00 9.93
N GLN A 10 27.30 25.90 10.76
CA GLN A 10 27.80 25.61 12.12
C GLN A 10 27.38 26.73 13.08
N PRO A 11 26.09 26.76 13.49
CA PRO A 11 25.58 27.81 14.34
C PRO A 11 26.14 27.70 15.76
N ASN A 12 26.38 28.84 16.40
CA ASN A 12 26.66 28.85 17.84
C ASN A 12 25.36 28.57 18.62
N LEU A 13 25.08 27.29 18.83
CA LEU A 13 23.86 26.80 19.49
C LEU A 13 23.69 27.38 20.90
N ALA A 14 24.78 27.63 21.63
CA ALA A 14 24.71 28.22 22.96
C ALA A 14 24.13 29.65 22.94
N VAL A 15 24.50 30.44 21.92
CA VAL A 15 23.94 31.79 21.72
C VAL A 15 22.46 31.71 21.32
N ALA A 16 22.10 30.82 20.40
CA ALA A 16 20.70 30.62 20.03
C ALA A 16 19.83 30.21 21.25
N VAL A 17 20.27 29.23 22.04
CA VAL A 17 19.54 28.76 23.23
C VAL A 17 19.39 29.88 24.27
N SER A 18 20.45 30.64 24.54
CA SER A 18 20.39 31.75 25.51
C SER A 18 19.48 32.88 25.04
N LEU A 19 19.55 33.27 23.75
CA LEU A 19 18.68 34.28 23.17
C LEU A 19 17.21 33.84 23.19
N CYS A 20 16.93 32.56 22.93
CA CYS A 20 15.60 31.98 23.07
C CYS A 20 15.06 32.14 24.49
N ARG A 21 15.86 31.86 25.52
CA ARG A 21 15.45 32.03 26.92
C ARG A 21 15.12 33.48 27.25
N VAL A 22 15.92 34.43 26.75
CA VAL A 22 15.67 35.86 26.92
C VAL A 22 14.36 36.26 26.26
N PHE A 23 14.14 35.89 24.99
CA PHE A 23 12.90 36.22 24.28
C PHE A 23 11.67 35.54 24.90
N CYS A 24 11.75 34.27 25.32
CA CYS A 24 10.64 33.62 26.02
C CYS A 24 10.29 34.36 27.33
N ARG A 25 11.29 34.83 28.10
CA ARG A 25 11.06 35.63 29.30
C ARG A 25 10.46 37.00 28.98
N LEU A 26 10.91 37.67 27.91
CA LEU A 26 10.36 38.95 27.47
C LEU A 26 8.90 38.82 27.01
N ILE A 27 8.56 37.71 26.33
CA ILE A 27 7.20 37.37 25.92
C ILE A 27 6.33 37.09 27.16
N ALA A 28 6.82 36.29 28.11
CA ALA A 28 6.13 35.99 29.35
C ALA A 28 5.88 37.22 30.23
N GLY A 29 6.83 38.16 30.25
CA GLY A 29 6.71 39.43 30.95
C GLY A 29 5.75 40.44 30.30
N GLY A 30 5.22 40.16 29.11
CA GLY A 30 4.30 41.07 28.41
C GLY A 30 4.97 42.31 27.79
N ASN A 31 6.30 42.41 27.82
CA ASN A 31 7.07 43.57 27.34
C ASN A 31 7.04 43.76 25.81
N LEU A 32 6.43 42.83 25.09
CA LEU A 32 6.19 42.89 23.63
C LEU A 32 4.76 43.36 23.29
N LYS A 33 3.90 43.61 24.29
CA LYS A 33 2.59 44.24 24.10
C LYS A 33 2.73 45.74 24.23
N GLU A 34 1.97 46.48 23.42
CA GLU A 34 1.82 47.93 23.60
C GLU A 34 0.91 48.15 24.82
N PRO A 35 1.38 48.80 25.90
CA PRO A 35 0.51 49.12 27.01
C PRO A 35 -0.57 50.12 26.57
N ASN A 36 -1.79 50.00 27.09
CA ASN A 36 -2.96 50.84 26.73
C ASN A 36 -2.76 52.35 26.96
N ARG A 37 -1.65 52.78 27.60
CA ARG A 37 -1.23 54.18 27.78
C ARG A 37 0.27 54.36 27.49
N ALA A 38 0.76 53.81 26.38
CA ALA A 38 2.17 53.91 26.00
C ALA A 38 2.54 55.32 25.52
N THR A 39 3.63 55.87 26.05
CA THR A 39 4.33 57.04 25.48
C THR A 39 4.89 56.71 24.09
N GLU A 40 5.11 57.70 23.22
CA GLU A 40 5.64 57.45 21.86
C GLU A 40 7.00 56.72 21.89
N GLN A 41 7.83 56.98 22.91
CA GLN A 41 9.12 56.30 23.10
C GLN A 41 8.95 54.81 23.44
N GLU A 42 7.97 54.43 24.27
CA GLU A 42 7.68 53.03 24.59
C GLU A 42 7.18 52.26 23.36
N LYS A 43 6.42 52.93 22.48
CA LYS A 43 5.99 52.33 21.20
C LYS A 43 7.18 52.03 20.28
N ILE A 44 8.16 52.93 20.22
CA ILE A 44 9.40 52.73 19.44
C ILE A 44 10.20 51.55 20.00
N ILE A 45 10.34 51.45 21.33
CA ILE A 45 11.06 50.34 21.97
C ILE A 45 10.37 49.00 21.71
N VAL A 46 9.04 48.94 21.83
CA VAL A 46 8.27 47.72 21.55
C VAL A 46 8.39 47.33 20.07
N ALA A 47 8.36 48.30 19.14
CA ALA A 47 8.56 48.04 17.72
C ALA A 47 9.96 47.46 17.44
N TRP A 48 11.00 48.03 18.03
CA TRP A 48 12.37 47.55 17.91
C TRP A 48 12.54 46.13 18.48
N LEU A 49 11.95 45.84 19.65
CA LEU A 49 11.95 44.50 20.24
C LEU A 49 11.23 43.47 19.36
N LYS A 50 10.11 43.85 18.73
CA LYS A 50 9.39 43.00 17.76
C LYS A 50 10.28 42.71 16.55
N GLU A 51 11.00 43.70 16.02
CA GLU A 51 11.91 43.55 14.89
C GLU A 51 13.08 42.61 15.21
N ARG A 52 13.75 42.79 16.36
CA ARG A 52 14.84 41.89 16.80
C ARG A 52 14.35 40.45 16.99
N CYS A 53 13.12 40.28 17.48
CA CYS A 53 12.51 38.96 17.59
C CYS A 53 12.25 38.33 16.21
N GLN A 54 11.83 39.12 15.21
CA GLN A 54 11.66 38.65 13.82
C GLN A 54 12.99 38.28 13.16
N GLU A 55 14.06 39.04 13.38
CA GLU A 55 15.40 38.69 12.88
C GLU A 55 15.90 37.37 13.46
N TYR A 56 15.72 37.18 14.77
CA TYR A 56 16.07 35.93 15.42
C TYR A 56 15.26 34.75 14.88
N GLN A 57 13.97 34.96 14.62
CA GLN A 57 13.10 33.96 14.00
C GLN A 57 13.57 33.57 12.60
N LYS A 58 13.95 34.55 11.75
CA LYS A 58 14.52 34.27 10.43
C LYS A 58 15.81 33.46 10.55
N ALA A 59 16.73 33.87 11.44
CA ALA A 59 17.96 33.14 11.66
C ALA A 59 17.76 31.68 12.11
N LEU A 60 16.73 31.40 12.92
CA LEU A 60 16.39 30.02 13.28
C LEU A 60 15.86 29.20 12.09
N LEU A 61 15.09 29.83 11.19
CA LEU A 61 14.60 29.17 9.97
C LEU A 61 15.75 28.86 9.02
N ASP A 62 16.71 29.78 8.88
CA ASP A 62 17.90 29.57 8.05
C ASP A 62 18.77 28.43 8.60
N ILE A 63 18.89 28.30 9.93
CA ILE A 63 19.56 27.15 10.58
C ILE A 63 18.84 25.84 10.27
N ILE A 64 17.50 25.81 10.26
CA ILE A 64 16.74 24.60 9.93
C ILE A 64 16.98 24.15 8.48
N ARG A 65 17.19 25.10 7.57
CA ARG A 65 17.39 24.83 6.13
C ARG A 65 18.80 24.34 5.81
N GLU A 66 19.83 24.89 6.45
CA GLU A 66 21.22 24.75 6.00
C GLU A 66 22.16 24.02 6.97
N ALA A 67 21.79 23.84 8.23
CA ALA A 67 22.68 23.29 9.26
C ALA A 67 22.74 21.75 9.28
N ASP A 68 23.62 21.20 10.13
CA ASP A 68 23.69 19.77 10.41
C ASP A 68 22.46 19.23 11.17
N PRO A 69 22.14 17.91 11.09
CA PRO A 69 20.94 17.35 11.71
C PRO A 69 20.78 17.63 13.21
N SER A 70 21.88 17.68 13.96
CA SER A 70 21.83 17.93 15.42
C SER A 70 21.50 19.39 15.74
N SER A 71 22.06 20.32 14.96
CA SER A 71 21.74 21.74 15.03
C SER A 71 20.32 22.03 14.57
N GLN A 72 19.85 21.35 13.51
CA GLN A 72 18.48 21.47 13.01
C GLN A 72 17.45 21.08 14.08
N ILE A 73 17.63 19.92 14.73
CA ILE A 73 16.77 19.45 15.83
C ILE A 73 16.72 20.46 16.98
N THR A 74 17.88 20.98 17.36
CA THR A 74 17.99 21.96 18.44
C THR A 74 17.27 23.26 18.05
N ALA A 75 17.51 23.79 16.85
CA ALA A 75 16.85 24.98 16.34
C ALA A 75 15.33 24.81 16.23
N PHE A 76 14.86 23.64 15.79
CA PHE A 76 13.44 23.29 15.75
C PHE A 76 12.81 23.28 17.15
N THR A 77 13.48 22.66 18.12
CA THR A 77 13.03 22.65 19.53
C THR A 77 12.91 24.08 20.08
N LEU A 78 13.85 24.96 19.74
CA LEU A 78 13.80 26.38 20.10
C LEU A 78 12.62 27.08 19.41
N CYS A 79 12.37 26.79 18.13
CA CYS A 79 11.22 27.33 17.40
C CYS A 79 9.90 26.95 18.07
N MET A 80 9.71 25.67 18.42
CA MET A 80 8.51 25.20 19.11
C MET A 80 8.33 25.85 20.49
N ARG A 81 9.42 26.11 21.22
CA ARG A 81 9.38 26.87 22.49
C ARG A 81 8.97 28.33 22.32
N ILE A 82 9.34 28.97 21.21
CA ILE A 82 8.91 30.33 20.90
C ILE A 82 7.43 30.34 20.51
N VAL A 83 6.98 29.33 19.75
CA VAL A 83 5.57 29.14 19.40
C VAL A 83 4.72 28.99 20.66
N SER A 84 5.13 28.13 21.61
CA SER A 84 4.39 27.96 22.87
C SER A 84 4.39 29.24 23.73
N ALA A 85 5.55 29.90 23.88
CA ALA A 85 5.65 31.14 24.64
C ALA A 85 4.74 32.25 24.06
N ARG A 86 4.70 32.39 22.73
CA ARG A 86 3.83 33.38 22.07
C ARG A 86 2.36 33.05 22.24
N ALA A 87 1.98 31.79 22.03
CA ALA A 87 0.58 31.40 22.13
C ALA A 87 0.04 31.51 23.56
N MET A 88 0.87 31.22 24.58
CA MET A 88 0.45 31.30 25.98
C MET A 88 0.30 32.73 26.51
N HIS A 89 1.14 33.68 26.06
CA HIS A 89 1.19 35.02 26.65
C HIS A 89 0.60 36.14 25.77
N LEU A 90 0.23 35.86 24.51
CA LEU A 90 -0.50 36.79 23.64
C LEU A 90 -1.96 36.31 23.39
N PRO A 91 -2.89 36.53 24.34
CA PRO A 91 -4.30 36.19 24.18
C PRO A 91 -4.91 36.97 23.01
N GLY A 92 -5.71 36.27 22.19
CA GLY A 92 -6.31 36.79 20.95
C GLY A 92 -5.54 36.45 19.67
N SER A 93 -4.27 36.04 19.79
CA SER A 93 -3.40 35.74 18.63
C SER A 93 -3.12 34.24 18.45
N GLU A 94 -3.66 33.36 19.30
CA GLU A 94 -3.39 31.91 19.29
C GLU A 94 -3.55 31.32 17.88
N THR A 95 -4.72 31.53 17.25
CA THR A 95 -4.98 31.08 15.89
C THR A 95 -4.04 31.71 14.88
N GLN A 96 -3.60 32.95 15.09
CA GLN A 96 -2.73 33.71 14.18
C GLN A 96 -1.28 33.18 14.23
N VAL A 97 -0.76 32.84 15.41
CA VAL A 97 0.57 32.25 15.60
C VAL A 97 0.70 30.91 14.87
N TRP A 98 -0.37 30.10 14.91
CA TRP A 98 -0.42 28.79 14.26
C TRP A 98 -0.77 28.84 12.75
N SER A 99 -1.65 29.75 12.33
CA SER A 99 -2.17 29.78 10.94
C SER A 99 -1.39 30.65 9.97
N THR A 100 -0.99 31.85 10.38
CA THR A 100 -0.39 32.89 9.51
C THR A 100 0.95 33.41 10.02
N GLY A 101 1.39 32.92 11.18
CA GLY A 101 2.58 33.40 11.87
C GLY A 101 3.81 32.51 11.66
N PHE A 102 4.60 32.40 12.72
CA PHE A 102 5.92 31.77 12.70
C PHE A 102 5.87 30.25 12.45
N PHE A 103 4.82 29.56 12.89
CA PHE A 103 4.71 28.11 12.69
C PHE A 103 4.65 27.72 11.21
N LYS A 104 4.02 28.54 10.36
CA LYS A 104 4.01 28.33 8.90
C LYS A 104 5.44 28.33 8.34
N GLY A 105 6.25 29.33 8.70
CA GLY A 105 7.64 29.40 8.25
C GLY A 105 8.50 28.24 8.76
N VAL A 106 8.26 27.79 10.00
CA VAL A 106 8.93 26.59 10.56
C VAL A 106 8.56 25.35 9.78
N PHE A 107 7.29 25.20 9.42
CA PHE A 107 6.78 24.07 8.65
C PHE A 107 7.32 24.07 7.21
N GLU A 108 7.37 25.23 6.56
CA GLU A 108 7.97 25.39 5.22
C GLU A 108 9.47 25.02 5.25
N ALA A 109 10.22 25.52 6.23
CA ALA A 109 11.62 25.18 6.42
C ALA A 109 11.82 23.66 6.63
N LEU A 110 10.98 23.03 7.46
CA LEU A 110 11.02 21.57 7.72
C LEU A 110 10.83 20.74 6.43
N ILE A 111 9.97 21.20 5.52
CA ILE A 111 9.70 20.49 4.27
C ILE A 111 10.78 20.77 3.23
N GLU A 112 11.31 21.98 3.15
CA GLU A 112 12.33 22.37 2.17
C GLU A 112 13.68 21.67 2.43
N THR A 113 14.04 21.40 3.69
CA THR A 113 15.29 20.75 4.06
C THR A 113 15.45 19.37 3.39
N GLU A 114 16.51 19.22 2.59
CA GLU A 114 16.83 17.97 1.89
C GLU A 114 17.29 16.88 2.86
N ASP A 115 18.28 17.17 3.71
CA ASP A 115 18.85 16.25 4.72
C ASP A 115 18.11 16.28 6.07
N GLY A 116 16.77 16.30 6.03
CA GLY A 116 15.91 16.56 7.19
C GLY A 116 15.20 15.34 7.78
N ASP A 117 15.51 14.10 7.38
CA ASP A 117 14.70 12.92 7.78
C ASP A 117 14.69 12.68 9.30
N SER A 118 15.84 12.84 9.97
CA SER A 118 15.90 12.71 11.43
C SER A 118 15.08 13.79 12.12
N LEU A 119 15.09 15.02 11.60
CA LEU A 119 14.30 16.13 12.12
C LEU A 119 12.80 15.88 11.92
N ARG A 120 12.39 15.40 10.74
CA ARG A 120 11.00 15.06 10.42
C ARG A 120 10.47 13.95 11.33
N SER A 121 11.24 12.89 11.54
CA SER A 121 10.88 11.80 12.45
C SER A 121 10.72 12.30 13.89
N GLU A 122 11.65 13.14 14.37
CA GLU A 122 11.55 13.73 15.70
C GLU A 122 10.32 14.64 15.84
N PHE A 123 10.02 15.45 14.82
CA PHE A 123 8.81 16.25 14.79
C PHE A 123 7.54 15.41 14.91
N VAL A 124 7.46 14.33 14.12
CA VAL A 124 6.29 13.45 14.13
C VAL A 124 6.15 12.73 15.47
N GLU A 125 7.22 12.14 15.99
CA GLU A 125 7.20 11.35 17.23
C GLU A 125 6.97 12.21 18.47
N LYS A 126 7.73 13.29 18.64
CA LYS A 126 7.67 14.12 19.86
C LYS A 126 6.54 15.14 19.85
N TYR A 127 6.05 15.55 18.68
CA TYR A 127 5.06 16.63 18.61
C TYR A 127 3.73 16.22 17.98
N VAL A 128 3.72 15.67 16.76
CA VAL A 128 2.47 15.39 16.03
C VAL A 128 1.68 14.22 16.63
N LYS A 129 2.37 13.18 17.10
CA LYS A 129 1.75 12.03 17.78
C LYS A 129 1.31 12.37 19.21
N GLU A 130 2.09 13.17 19.92
CA GLU A 130 1.85 13.49 21.34
C GLU A 130 0.80 14.60 21.54
N TYR A 131 0.83 15.66 20.72
CA TYR A 131 -0.02 16.84 20.91
C TYR A 131 -1.06 17.06 19.79
N GLU A 132 -2.30 17.31 20.20
CA GLU A 132 -3.45 17.35 19.30
C GLU A 132 -3.61 18.71 18.59
N ASP A 133 -3.26 19.81 19.25
CA ASP A 133 -3.21 21.14 18.65
C ASP A 133 -2.15 21.21 17.55
N VAL A 134 -0.96 20.69 17.81
CA VAL A 134 0.12 20.61 16.80
C VAL A 134 -0.35 19.81 15.61
N ARG A 135 -1.00 18.65 15.82
CA ARG A 135 -1.55 17.83 14.73
C ARG A 135 -2.59 18.60 13.90
N TYR A 136 -3.55 19.24 14.56
CA TYR A 136 -4.60 20.02 13.89
C TYR A 136 -4.03 21.11 12.99
N TYR A 137 -3.09 21.90 13.51
CA TYR A 137 -2.49 23.00 12.75
C TYR A 137 -1.50 22.49 11.69
N THR A 138 -0.84 21.36 11.92
CA THR A 138 0.00 20.71 10.91
C THR A 138 -0.83 20.32 9.69
N PHE A 139 -2.01 19.72 9.86
CA PHE A 139 -2.91 19.45 8.73
C PHE A 139 -3.36 20.72 8.00
N GLN A 140 -3.62 21.81 8.73
CA GLN A 140 -3.93 23.10 8.12
C GLN A 140 -2.75 23.66 7.30
N GLN A 141 -1.52 23.52 7.77
CA GLN A 141 -0.35 23.96 7.01
C GLN A 141 -0.07 23.06 5.80
N ILE A 142 -0.23 21.74 5.93
CA ILE A 142 -0.13 20.80 4.80
C ILE A 142 -1.11 21.16 3.69
N SER A 143 -2.40 21.36 4.02
CA SER A 143 -3.42 21.72 3.02
C SER A 143 -3.11 23.04 2.31
N THR A 144 -2.62 24.04 3.04
CA THR A 144 -2.24 25.35 2.46
C THR A 144 -0.99 25.24 1.59
N TYR A 145 0.01 24.48 2.04
CA TYR A 145 1.28 24.33 1.34
C TYR A 145 1.15 23.49 0.06
N ALA A 146 0.35 22.42 0.12
CA ALA A 146 0.05 21.54 -1.00
C ALA A 146 -1.03 22.08 -1.96
N ALA A 147 -1.60 23.26 -1.71
CA ALA A 147 -2.60 23.85 -2.61
C ALA A 147 -2.01 24.30 -3.96
N GLY A 148 -0.71 24.60 -4.01
CA GLY A 148 0.02 24.87 -5.26
C GLY A 148 0.73 23.61 -5.76
N GLU A 149 1.11 23.59 -7.04
CA GLU A 149 1.88 22.49 -7.63
C GLU A 149 3.25 22.34 -6.96
N ARG A 150 3.55 21.13 -6.47
CA ARG A 150 4.81 20.83 -5.77
C ARG A 150 5.62 19.73 -6.47
N PRO A 151 6.95 19.75 -6.34
CA PRO A 151 7.81 18.71 -6.87
C PRO A 151 7.61 17.38 -6.13
N SER A 152 7.92 16.26 -6.81
CA SER A 152 7.72 14.90 -6.28
C SER A 152 8.35 14.70 -4.90
N GLN A 153 9.58 15.17 -4.69
CA GLN A 153 10.31 15.00 -3.42
C GLN A 153 9.59 15.66 -2.23
N VAL A 154 8.96 16.82 -2.47
CA VAL A 154 8.18 17.54 -1.45
C VAL A 154 6.91 16.77 -1.13
N LEU A 155 6.25 16.20 -2.14
CA LEU A 155 5.08 15.34 -1.94
C LEU A 155 5.45 14.09 -1.14
N ASP A 156 6.60 13.46 -1.38
CA ASP A 156 7.07 12.31 -0.59
C ASP A 156 7.22 12.65 0.90
N ARG A 157 7.78 13.83 1.19
CA ARG A 157 7.93 14.33 2.57
C ARG A 157 6.57 14.57 3.23
N LEU A 158 5.62 15.19 2.52
CA LEU A 158 4.26 15.42 3.00
C LEU A 158 3.51 14.11 3.25
N ILE A 159 3.58 13.17 2.31
CA ILE A 159 2.97 11.84 2.40
C ILE A 159 3.56 11.08 3.59
N SER A 160 4.87 11.14 3.79
CA SER A 160 5.54 10.51 4.93
C SER A 160 4.98 11.02 6.27
N ILE A 161 4.88 12.34 6.45
CA ILE A 161 4.32 12.94 7.67
C ILE A 161 2.86 12.53 7.88
N LEU A 162 2.02 12.61 6.83
CA LEU A 162 0.61 12.25 6.91
C LEU A 162 0.40 10.75 7.19
N SER A 163 1.20 9.88 6.56
CA SER A 163 1.11 8.42 6.70
C SER A 163 1.49 7.92 8.08
N GLN A 164 2.28 8.67 8.85
CA GLN A 164 2.64 8.30 10.23
C GLN A 164 1.57 8.74 11.25
N CYS A 165 0.54 9.46 10.81
CA CYS A 165 -0.60 9.91 11.62
C CYS A 165 -1.74 8.87 11.60
N ASP A 166 -1.44 7.64 11.99
CA ASP A 166 -2.39 6.50 11.90
C ASP A 166 -3.49 6.50 12.97
N SER A 167 -3.37 7.31 14.03
CA SER A 167 -4.34 7.36 15.12
C SER A 167 -5.53 8.27 14.79
N VAL A 168 -6.52 7.70 14.10
CA VAL A 168 -7.81 8.36 13.89
C VAL A 168 -8.54 8.49 15.22
N PRO A 169 -8.91 9.70 15.67
CA PRO A 169 -9.67 9.87 16.90
C PRO A 169 -11.03 9.17 16.77
N ARG A 170 -11.30 8.26 17.70
CA ARG A 170 -12.62 7.64 17.85
C ARG A 170 -13.63 8.67 18.37
N PRO A 171 -14.95 8.44 18.20
CA PRO A 171 -15.98 9.36 18.71
C PRO A 171 -15.86 9.66 20.21
N ASP A 172 -15.35 8.70 20.98
CA ASP A 172 -15.18 8.77 22.44
C ASP A 172 -13.81 9.33 22.86
N HIS A 173 -13.01 9.84 21.91
CA HIS A 173 -11.66 10.33 22.20
C HIS A 173 -11.69 11.64 22.99
N GLU A 174 -11.16 11.61 24.22
CA GLU A 174 -11.00 12.80 25.04
C GLU A 174 -9.72 13.56 24.66
N PHE A 175 -9.92 14.73 24.03
CA PHE A 175 -8.83 15.63 23.69
C PHE A 175 -8.24 16.27 24.96
N THR A 176 -7.12 15.71 25.44
CA THR A 176 -6.53 16.07 26.74
C THR A 176 -5.10 16.62 26.62
N ASN A 177 -4.34 16.17 25.63
CA ASN A 177 -2.93 16.52 25.45
C ASN A 177 -2.75 17.64 24.42
N PHE A 178 -2.79 18.88 24.92
CA PHE A 178 -2.49 20.08 24.13
C PHE A 178 -1.08 20.59 24.45
N TYR A 179 -0.33 20.98 23.41
CA TYR A 179 0.99 21.59 23.55
C TYR A 179 0.92 22.94 24.25
N ILE A 180 -0.15 23.70 23.98
CA ILE A 180 -0.48 24.91 24.74
C ILE A 180 -1.62 24.60 25.70
N LYS A 181 -1.38 24.84 26.99
CA LYS A 181 -2.43 24.79 28.01
C LYS A 181 -3.46 25.87 27.71
N GLN A 182 -4.60 25.48 27.13
CA GLN A 182 -5.72 26.39 26.91
C GLN A 182 -6.33 26.75 28.26
N GLU A 183 -6.50 28.05 28.53
CA GLU A 183 -7.38 28.49 29.60
C GLU A 183 -8.82 28.09 29.21
N LYS A 184 -9.56 27.50 30.16
CA LYS A 184 -10.95 27.08 29.95
C LYS A 184 -11.77 28.30 29.53
N LYS A 185 -12.06 28.46 28.24
CA LYS A 185 -13.04 29.44 27.78
C LYS A 185 -14.42 29.05 28.33
N GLU A 186 -15.18 30.06 28.72
CA GLU A 186 -16.52 29.92 29.28
C GLU A 186 -17.42 29.03 28.41
N THR A 187 -18.24 28.24 29.11
CA THR A 187 -19.22 27.29 28.57
C THR A 187 -20.10 27.93 27.50
N GLY A 188 -19.90 27.53 26.23
CA GLY A 188 -20.80 27.91 25.12
C GLY A 188 -20.16 28.01 23.73
N GLN A 189 -18.86 28.24 23.62
CA GLN A 189 -18.18 28.27 22.31
C GLN A 189 -17.65 26.88 21.93
N LYS A 190 -18.14 26.32 20.82
CA LYS A 190 -17.60 25.08 20.25
C LYS A 190 -16.16 25.32 19.77
N ASN A 191 -15.17 24.95 20.57
CA ASN A 191 -13.78 24.97 20.13
C ASN A 191 -13.59 23.89 19.04
N PRO A 192 -13.18 24.26 17.81
CA PRO A 192 -12.96 23.29 16.75
C PRO A 192 -11.89 22.26 17.14
N LEU A 193 -10.94 22.65 17.99
CA LEU A 193 -9.86 21.78 18.49
C LEU A 193 -10.35 20.61 19.37
N LEU A 194 -11.53 20.72 19.98
CA LEU A 194 -12.13 19.68 20.81
C LEU A 194 -13.11 18.77 20.02
N SER A 195 -13.26 19.01 18.71
CA SER A 195 -14.21 18.28 17.87
C SER A 195 -13.50 17.32 16.93
N VAL A 196 -13.81 16.03 17.05
CA VAL A 196 -13.35 14.97 16.12
C VAL A 196 -13.63 15.36 14.67
N ASN A 197 -14.82 15.88 14.38
CA ASN A 197 -15.22 16.26 13.03
C ASN A 197 -14.35 17.39 12.46
N ALA A 198 -13.86 18.31 13.29
CA ALA A 198 -13.00 19.39 12.81
C ALA A 198 -11.58 18.88 12.51
N HIS A 199 -11.03 17.98 13.35
CA HIS A 199 -9.78 17.28 13.07
C HIS A 199 -9.86 16.48 11.78
N LYS A 200 -10.91 15.67 11.61
CA LYS A 200 -11.18 14.93 10.37
C LYS A 200 -11.32 15.84 9.17
N LYS A 201 -12.00 16.99 9.30
CA LYS A 201 -12.11 17.97 8.21
C LYS A 201 -10.74 18.50 7.79
N ARG A 202 -9.87 18.86 8.73
CA ARG A 202 -8.51 19.34 8.41
C ARG A 202 -7.64 18.25 7.78
N ALA A 203 -7.70 17.04 8.30
CA ALA A 203 -7.00 15.89 7.72
C ALA A 203 -7.51 15.60 6.28
N GLN A 204 -8.83 15.64 6.06
CA GLN A 204 -9.44 15.51 4.75
C GLN A 204 -8.95 16.59 3.77
N ASP A 205 -8.96 17.87 4.18
CA ASP A 205 -8.47 18.97 3.34
C ASP A 205 -6.97 18.79 3.00
N ALA A 206 -6.17 18.30 3.94
CA ALA A 206 -4.74 18.02 3.75
C ALA A 206 -4.49 16.88 2.75
N TRP A 207 -5.19 15.75 2.92
CA TRP A 207 -5.11 14.62 2.00
C TRP A 207 -5.59 15.01 0.59
N LEU A 208 -6.70 15.74 0.47
CA LEU A 208 -7.21 16.19 -0.83
C LEU A 208 -6.23 17.15 -1.53
N ALA A 209 -5.58 18.06 -0.80
CA ALA A 209 -4.57 18.93 -1.38
C ALA A 209 -3.39 18.14 -1.94
N VAL A 210 -2.91 17.11 -1.22
CA VAL A 210 -1.85 16.22 -1.70
C VAL A 210 -2.31 15.39 -2.91
N LEU A 211 -3.53 14.83 -2.88
CA LEU A 211 -4.07 14.00 -3.96
C LEU A 211 -4.34 14.78 -5.27
N ARG A 212 -4.58 16.09 -5.18
CA ARG A 212 -4.78 16.96 -6.36
C ARG A 212 -3.48 17.30 -7.09
N ASN A 213 -2.32 17.05 -6.48
CA ASN A 213 -1.03 17.29 -7.13
C ASN A 213 -0.70 16.18 -8.14
N ASN A 214 0.27 16.45 -9.01
CA ASN A 214 0.78 15.47 -9.97
C ASN A 214 1.63 14.40 -9.25
N LEU A 215 0.97 13.34 -8.80
CA LEU A 215 1.60 12.22 -8.11
C LEU A 215 2.36 11.30 -9.08
N SER A 216 3.57 10.91 -8.69
CA SER A 216 4.32 9.86 -9.40
C SER A 216 3.67 8.48 -9.24
N GLU A 217 4.03 7.53 -10.11
CA GLU A 217 3.46 6.18 -10.06
C GLU A 217 3.78 5.46 -8.72
N THR A 218 4.99 5.66 -8.20
CA THR A 218 5.43 5.08 -6.92
C THR A 218 4.65 5.67 -5.75
N GLN A 219 4.44 6.99 -5.74
CA GLN A 219 3.61 7.68 -4.74
C GLN A 219 2.17 7.18 -4.78
N ARG A 220 1.59 7.09 -5.98
CA ARG A 220 0.23 6.58 -6.17
C ARG A 220 0.09 5.17 -5.62
N LYS A 221 1.01 4.25 -5.95
CA LYS A 221 1.02 2.87 -5.39
C LYS A 221 1.13 2.87 -3.86
N SER A 222 1.99 3.72 -3.29
CA SER A 222 2.15 3.83 -1.83
C SER A 222 0.86 4.30 -1.14
N LEU A 223 0.22 5.34 -1.69
CA LEU A 223 -1.05 5.88 -1.19
C LEU A 223 -2.19 4.86 -1.30
N LEU A 224 -2.33 4.19 -2.45
CA LEU A 224 -3.37 3.17 -2.65
C LEU A 224 -3.22 2.00 -1.68
N ARG A 225 -1.98 1.62 -1.32
CA ARG A 225 -1.74 0.54 -0.34
C ARG A 225 -2.33 0.85 1.03
N ILE A 226 -2.19 2.10 1.48
CA ILE A 226 -2.65 2.57 2.81
C ILE A 226 -4.07 3.16 2.78
N MET A 227 -4.66 3.32 1.59
CA MET A 227 -5.93 4.04 1.39
C MET A 227 -7.07 3.55 2.29
N SER A 228 -7.36 2.24 2.30
CA SER A 228 -8.51 1.69 3.02
C SER A 228 -8.35 1.72 4.55
N HIS A 229 -7.13 1.54 5.06
CA HIS A 229 -6.89 1.36 6.49
C HIS A 229 -6.48 2.66 7.21
N THR A 230 -5.78 3.57 6.54
CA THR A 230 -5.27 4.79 7.16
C THR A 230 -5.93 6.04 6.61
N ILE A 231 -6.06 6.19 5.28
CA ILE A 231 -6.55 7.44 4.67
C ILE A 231 -8.07 7.55 4.79
N ALA A 232 -8.82 6.55 4.32
CA ALA A 232 -10.27 6.62 4.21
C ALA A 232 -10.99 6.88 5.56
N PRO A 233 -10.55 6.31 6.71
CA PRO A 233 -11.19 6.60 8.00
C PRO A 233 -11.05 8.05 8.50
N TRP A 234 -10.07 8.81 7.98
CA TRP A 234 -9.92 10.25 8.26
C TRP A 234 -10.95 11.12 7.53
N PHE A 235 -11.60 10.61 6.49
CA PHE A 235 -12.56 11.38 5.69
C PHE A 235 -13.94 11.37 6.35
N ASN A 236 -14.51 12.56 6.55
CA ASN A 236 -15.93 12.67 6.92
C ASN A 236 -16.82 12.34 5.71
N ARG A 237 -16.35 12.72 4.52
CA ARG A 237 -16.97 12.47 3.23
C ARG A 237 -16.02 11.68 2.33
N PRO A 238 -15.94 10.34 2.50
CA PRO A 238 -15.03 9.50 1.73
C PRO A 238 -15.42 9.39 0.25
N GLU A 239 -16.62 9.86 -0.14
CA GLU A 239 -17.07 9.91 -1.54
C GLU A 239 -16.12 10.75 -2.41
N LEU A 240 -15.40 11.71 -1.83
CA LEU A 240 -14.41 12.54 -2.54
C LEU A 240 -13.19 11.75 -3.03
N LEU A 241 -12.95 10.55 -2.50
CA LEU A 241 -11.87 9.66 -2.95
C LEU A 241 -12.27 8.84 -4.17
N MET A 242 -13.57 8.82 -4.53
CA MET A 242 -14.11 7.96 -5.57
C MET A 242 -13.51 8.23 -6.93
N ASP A 243 -13.41 9.50 -7.33
CA ASP A 243 -12.83 9.89 -8.63
C ASP A 243 -11.37 9.43 -8.73
N PHE A 244 -10.57 9.73 -7.70
CA PHE A 244 -9.16 9.33 -7.66
C PHE A 244 -8.96 7.81 -7.68
N LEU A 245 -9.81 7.07 -6.95
CA LEU A 245 -9.76 5.61 -6.92
C LEU A 245 -10.22 5.00 -8.24
N THR A 246 -11.25 5.58 -8.86
CA THR A 246 -11.77 5.16 -10.17
C THR A 246 -10.74 5.39 -11.27
N ASP A 247 -10.11 6.56 -11.30
CA ASP A 247 -9.03 6.86 -12.24
C ASP A 247 -7.86 5.89 -12.04
N SER A 248 -7.46 5.66 -10.78
CA SER A 248 -6.40 4.71 -10.44
C SER A 248 -6.75 3.26 -10.78
N TYR A 249 -8.05 2.92 -10.74
CA TYR A 249 -8.56 1.60 -11.11
C TYR A 249 -8.64 1.42 -12.63
N ASN A 250 -8.90 2.48 -13.39
CA ASN A 250 -8.98 2.44 -14.85
C ASN A 250 -7.60 2.42 -15.53
N VAL A 251 -6.52 2.88 -14.86
CA VAL A 251 -5.14 2.85 -15.39
C VAL A 251 -4.67 1.43 -15.78
N GLY A 252 -5.09 0.40 -15.07
CA GLY A 252 -4.71 -0.99 -15.33
C GLY A 252 -3.52 -1.49 -14.49
N GLY A 253 -3.28 -2.80 -14.52
CA GLY A 253 -2.14 -3.46 -13.89
C GLY A 253 -2.09 -3.35 -12.36
N SER A 254 -0.87 -3.24 -11.82
CA SER A 254 -0.63 -3.26 -10.37
C SER A 254 -1.30 -2.12 -9.58
N THR A 255 -1.52 -0.95 -10.20
CA THR A 255 -2.23 0.18 -9.57
C THR A 255 -3.71 -0.13 -9.39
N SER A 256 -4.34 -0.78 -10.36
CA SER A 256 -5.75 -1.17 -10.28
C SER A 256 -6.02 -2.18 -9.18
N LEU A 257 -5.10 -3.14 -8.99
CA LEU A 257 -5.19 -4.12 -7.90
C LEU A 257 -5.15 -3.46 -6.53
N LEU A 258 -4.33 -2.42 -6.36
CA LEU A 258 -4.25 -1.67 -5.11
C LEU A 258 -5.51 -0.81 -4.91
N ALA A 259 -5.98 -0.15 -5.98
CA ALA A 259 -7.18 0.69 -5.95
C ALA A 259 -8.45 -0.10 -5.61
N LEU A 260 -8.55 -1.37 -6.03
CA LEU A 260 -9.69 -2.25 -5.74
C LEU A 260 -10.01 -2.34 -4.25
N SER A 261 -8.98 -2.34 -3.39
CA SER A 261 -9.18 -2.39 -1.94
C SER A 261 -9.80 -1.11 -1.37
N GLY A 262 -9.45 0.06 -1.92
CA GLY A 262 -10.04 1.34 -1.56
C GLY A 262 -11.45 1.49 -2.11
N LEU A 263 -11.67 1.05 -3.35
CA LEU A 263 -12.98 1.05 -3.98
C LEU A 263 -13.96 0.13 -3.22
N PHE A 264 -13.50 -1.06 -2.82
CA PHE A 264 -14.31 -1.97 -2.00
C PHE A 264 -14.74 -1.34 -0.68
N TYR A 265 -13.83 -0.64 0.01
CA TYR A 265 -14.17 0.07 1.23
C TYR A 265 -15.28 1.11 1.00
N LEU A 266 -15.23 1.85 -0.11
CA LEU A 266 -16.28 2.81 -0.47
C LEU A 266 -17.63 2.14 -0.81
N ILE A 267 -17.60 1.00 -1.52
CA ILE A 267 -18.79 0.21 -1.81
C ILE A 267 -19.40 -0.30 -0.49
N GLN A 268 -18.60 -0.84 0.42
CA GLN A 268 -19.07 -1.45 1.66
C GLN A 268 -19.62 -0.43 2.67
N GLU A 269 -18.94 0.70 2.87
CA GLU A 269 -19.32 1.68 3.90
C GLU A 269 -20.34 2.71 3.41
N LYS A 270 -20.32 3.04 2.11
CA LYS A 270 -21.15 4.11 1.53
C LYS A 270 -22.13 3.65 0.47
N ASN A 271 -22.17 2.36 0.13
CA ASN A 271 -23.02 1.81 -0.93
C ASN A 271 -22.87 2.59 -2.25
N LEU A 272 -21.64 3.00 -2.57
CA LEU A 272 -21.33 3.66 -3.83
C LEU A 272 -21.22 2.60 -4.93
N ASP A 273 -22.05 2.70 -5.97
CA ASP A 273 -22.03 1.75 -7.06
C ASP A 273 -20.95 2.11 -8.10
N TYR A 274 -20.15 1.12 -8.49
CA TYR A 274 -19.28 1.22 -9.66
C TYR A 274 -19.94 0.53 -10.85
N PRO A 275 -20.17 1.24 -11.98
CA PRO A 275 -20.83 0.66 -13.14
C PRO A 275 -20.00 -0.49 -13.70
N GLN A 276 -20.66 -1.59 -14.06
CA GLN A 276 -20.02 -2.77 -14.67
C GLN A 276 -18.85 -3.37 -13.86
N PHE A 277 -18.93 -3.31 -12.53
CA PHE A 277 -17.89 -3.81 -11.61
C PHE A 277 -17.33 -5.20 -11.97
N TYR A 278 -18.19 -6.18 -12.25
CA TYR A 278 -17.74 -7.55 -12.56
C TYR A 278 -17.04 -7.67 -13.92
N THR A 279 -17.44 -6.90 -14.93
CA THR A 279 -16.73 -6.89 -16.23
C THR A 279 -15.30 -6.38 -16.05
N LYS A 280 -15.12 -5.33 -15.24
CA LYS A 280 -13.80 -4.77 -14.98
C LYS A 280 -12.98 -5.69 -14.09
N LEU A 281 -13.59 -6.31 -13.08
CA LEU A 281 -12.95 -7.35 -12.25
C LEU A 281 -12.48 -8.53 -13.10
N TYR A 282 -13.27 -8.95 -14.09
CA TYR A 282 -12.93 -10.02 -15.03
C TYR A 282 -11.76 -9.62 -15.94
N SER A 283 -11.77 -8.39 -16.48
CA SER A 283 -10.64 -7.86 -17.27
C SER A 283 -9.34 -7.73 -16.47
N LEU A 284 -9.43 -7.61 -15.14
CA LEU A 284 -8.28 -7.51 -14.24
C LEU A 284 -7.60 -8.87 -14.01
N LEU A 285 -8.28 -9.98 -14.30
CA LEU A 285 -7.69 -11.31 -14.30
C LEU A 285 -6.82 -11.48 -15.56
N ASP A 286 -5.61 -10.90 -15.51
CA ASP A 286 -4.58 -10.99 -16.54
C ASP A 286 -3.50 -12.03 -16.19
N SER A 287 -2.56 -12.25 -17.12
CA SER A 287 -1.41 -13.15 -16.94
C SER A 287 -0.49 -12.72 -15.80
N ASP A 288 -0.44 -11.42 -15.52
CA ASP A 288 0.53 -10.81 -14.63
C ASP A 288 0.04 -10.81 -13.18
N LEU A 289 -1.27 -10.88 -12.96
CA LEU A 289 -1.90 -10.89 -11.65
C LEU A 289 -1.41 -12.05 -10.78
N LEU A 290 -1.30 -13.26 -11.34
CA LEU A 290 -0.84 -14.43 -10.59
C LEU A 290 0.64 -14.37 -10.22
N HIS A 291 1.41 -13.56 -10.94
CA HIS A 291 2.82 -13.26 -10.70
C HIS A 291 3.03 -12.03 -9.79
N SER A 292 1.98 -11.26 -9.52
CA SER A 292 2.03 -10.05 -8.72
C SER A 292 2.23 -10.33 -7.22
N LYS A 293 3.02 -9.46 -6.57
CA LYS A 293 3.20 -9.46 -5.10
C LYS A 293 1.89 -9.21 -4.34
N HIS A 294 0.92 -8.54 -4.97
CA HIS A 294 -0.34 -8.16 -4.33
C HIS A 294 -1.48 -9.15 -4.56
N ARG A 295 -1.20 -10.31 -5.16
CA ARG A 295 -2.21 -11.34 -5.47
C ARG A 295 -3.00 -11.82 -4.25
N SER A 296 -2.38 -12.00 -3.08
CA SER A 296 -3.10 -12.47 -1.89
C SER A 296 -4.18 -11.49 -1.46
N ARG A 297 -3.88 -10.19 -1.46
CA ARG A 297 -4.86 -9.14 -1.16
C ARG A 297 -6.00 -9.13 -2.19
N PHE A 298 -5.67 -9.35 -3.45
CA PHE A 298 -6.68 -9.47 -4.52
C PHE A 298 -7.58 -10.69 -4.32
N PHE A 299 -7.03 -11.89 -4.06
CA PHE A 299 -7.83 -13.11 -3.84
C PHE A 299 -8.73 -13.01 -2.61
N ARG A 300 -8.31 -12.36 -1.53
CA ARG A 300 -9.17 -12.06 -0.37
C ARG A 300 -10.40 -11.25 -0.78
N LEU A 301 -10.19 -10.16 -1.53
CA LEU A 301 -11.27 -9.31 -2.01
C LEU A 301 -12.17 -10.04 -3.01
N MET A 302 -11.58 -10.78 -3.96
CA MET A 302 -12.31 -11.58 -4.94
C MET A 302 -13.18 -12.65 -4.28
N ASN A 303 -12.69 -13.28 -3.20
CA ASN A 303 -13.50 -14.20 -2.40
C ASN A 303 -14.70 -13.52 -1.77
N THR A 304 -14.57 -12.28 -1.30
CA THR A 304 -15.72 -11.52 -0.82
C THR A 304 -16.68 -11.15 -1.97
N PHE A 305 -16.17 -10.77 -3.14
CA PHE A 305 -17.00 -10.39 -4.30
C PHE A 305 -17.78 -11.54 -4.90
N LEU A 306 -17.17 -12.72 -5.02
CA LEU A 306 -17.79 -13.92 -5.60
C LEU A 306 -18.55 -14.76 -4.57
N ALA A 307 -18.49 -14.42 -3.28
CA ALA A 307 -19.38 -14.98 -2.25
C ALA A 307 -20.79 -14.34 -2.25
N SER A 308 -21.05 -13.35 -3.10
CA SER A 308 -22.37 -12.72 -3.22
C SER A 308 -23.41 -13.69 -3.76
N THR A 309 -24.60 -13.73 -3.13
CA THR A 309 -25.69 -14.64 -3.49
C THR A 309 -26.43 -14.24 -4.77
N HIS A 310 -26.26 -13.00 -5.24
CA HIS A 310 -27.00 -12.44 -6.37
C HIS A 310 -26.29 -12.60 -7.73
N LEU A 311 -25.30 -13.49 -7.81
CA LEU A 311 -24.51 -13.68 -9.03
C LEU A 311 -25.11 -14.74 -9.94
N PRO A 312 -25.23 -14.46 -11.25
CA PRO A 312 -25.65 -15.48 -12.20
C PRO A 312 -24.55 -16.55 -12.33
N ALA A 313 -24.97 -17.80 -12.54
CA ALA A 313 -24.05 -18.92 -12.68
C ALA A 313 -23.09 -18.76 -13.88
N THR A 314 -23.54 -18.11 -14.97
CA THR A 314 -22.73 -17.84 -16.16
C THR A 314 -21.51 -17.00 -15.84
N LEU A 315 -21.70 -15.93 -15.05
CA LEU A 315 -20.62 -15.07 -14.60
C LEU A 315 -19.61 -15.86 -13.77
N VAL A 316 -20.06 -16.63 -12.79
CA VAL A 316 -19.16 -17.41 -11.92
C VAL A 316 -18.40 -18.47 -12.72
N ALA A 317 -19.05 -19.15 -13.67
CA ALA A 317 -18.40 -20.10 -14.58
C ALA A 317 -17.28 -19.44 -15.39
N SER A 318 -17.50 -18.22 -15.89
CA SER A 318 -16.48 -17.45 -16.63
C SER A 318 -15.27 -17.12 -15.77
N PHE A 319 -15.48 -16.73 -14.51
CA PHE A 319 -14.40 -16.52 -13.54
C PHE A 319 -13.63 -17.81 -13.26
N ILE A 320 -14.32 -18.94 -13.07
CA ILE A 320 -13.69 -20.25 -12.87
C ILE A 320 -12.84 -20.62 -14.09
N LYS A 321 -13.42 -20.60 -15.30
CA LYS A 321 -12.74 -21.01 -16.54
C LYS A 321 -11.52 -20.12 -16.84
N ARG A 322 -11.65 -18.79 -16.71
CA ARG A 322 -10.51 -17.87 -16.89
C ARG A 322 -9.41 -18.14 -15.87
N LEU A 323 -9.74 -18.33 -14.58
CA LEU A 323 -8.76 -18.67 -13.55
C LEU A 323 -8.07 -20.02 -13.83
N SER A 324 -8.81 -21.03 -14.28
CA SER A 324 -8.26 -22.33 -14.66
C SER A 324 -7.29 -22.21 -15.84
N ARG A 325 -7.61 -21.41 -16.85
CA ARG A 325 -6.71 -21.16 -18.00
C ARG A 325 -5.46 -20.39 -17.60
N LEU A 326 -5.60 -19.37 -16.75
CA LEU A 326 -4.44 -18.64 -16.20
C LEU A 326 -3.57 -19.54 -15.30
N ALA A 327 -4.18 -20.52 -14.61
CA ALA A 327 -3.47 -21.44 -13.72
C ALA A 327 -2.46 -22.34 -14.46
N LEU A 328 -2.62 -22.59 -15.77
CA LEU A 328 -1.67 -23.38 -16.56
C LEU A 328 -0.27 -22.74 -16.60
N ASN A 329 -0.21 -21.42 -16.65
CA ASN A 329 1.04 -20.64 -16.70
C ASN A 329 1.39 -20.05 -15.33
N ALA A 330 0.66 -20.41 -14.29
CA ALA A 330 0.80 -19.81 -12.97
C ALA A 330 1.92 -20.45 -12.15
N PRO A 331 2.52 -19.71 -11.21
CA PRO A 331 3.45 -20.30 -10.26
C PRO A 331 2.71 -21.27 -9.32
N PRO A 332 3.36 -22.34 -8.81
CA PRO A 332 2.73 -23.31 -7.90
C PRO A 332 2.11 -22.65 -6.68
N THR A 333 2.74 -21.59 -6.16
CA THR A 333 2.23 -20.78 -5.04
C THR A 333 0.86 -20.15 -5.31
N ALA A 334 0.51 -19.84 -6.55
CA ALA A 334 -0.81 -19.32 -6.92
C ALA A 334 -1.81 -20.47 -7.12
N ILE A 335 -1.39 -21.57 -7.75
CA ILE A 335 -2.25 -22.76 -7.98
C ILE A 335 -2.81 -23.30 -6.67
N VAL A 336 -1.99 -23.34 -5.61
CA VAL A 336 -2.38 -23.76 -4.26
C VAL A 336 -3.55 -22.92 -3.70
N ALA A 337 -3.67 -21.65 -4.07
CA ALA A 337 -4.79 -20.80 -3.68
C ALA A 337 -5.98 -20.89 -4.66
N ILE A 338 -5.71 -21.02 -5.97
CA ILE A 338 -6.74 -21.06 -7.02
C ILE A 338 -7.61 -22.32 -6.91
N VAL A 339 -7.02 -23.49 -6.67
CA VAL A 339 -7.80 -24.74 -6.67
C VAL A 339 -8.81 -24.81 -5.52
N PRO A 340 -8.44 -24.53 -4.25
CA PRO A 340 -9.43 -24.43 -3.16
C PRO A 340 -10.45 -23.31 -3.37
N PHE A 341 -10.05 -22.22 -4.04
CA PHE A 341 -10.96 -21.15 -4.44
C PHE A 341 -12.04 -21.64 -5.41
N ILE A 342 -11.63 -22.33 -6.47
CA ILE A 342 -12.54 -22.95 -7.44
C ILE A 342 -13.45 -24.00 -6.76
N TYR A 343 -12.90 -24.81 -5.85
CA TYR A 343 -13.70 -25.76 -5.06
C TYR A 343 -14.83 -25.06 -4.29
N ASN A 344 -14.52 -23.95 -3.61
CA ASN A 344 -15.52 -23.17 -2.87
C ASN A 344 -16.59 -22.60 -3.82
N LEU A 345 -16.22 -22.13 -5.01
CA LEU A 345 -17.17 -21.63 -6.00
C LEU A 345 -18.10 -22.74 -6.52
N PHE A 346 -17.58 -23.94 -6.78
CA PHE A 346 -18.41 -25.09 -7.17
C PHE A 346 -19.39 -25.51 -6.08
N LYS A 347 -18.98 -25.45 -4.81
CA LYS A 347 -19.88 -25.73 -3.68
C LYS A 347 -20.99 -24.69 -3.54
N ASN A 348 -20.68 -23.42 -3.75
CA ASN A 348 -21.65 -22.33 -3.67
C ASN A 348 -22.59 -22.29 -4.88
N HIS A 349 -22.11 -22.68 -6.06
CA HIS A 349 -22.87 -22.67 -7.32
C HIS A 349 -22.85 -24.05 -7.99
N PRO A 350 -23.74 -24.98 -7.58
CA PRO A 350 -23.79 -26.35 -8.11
C PRO A 350 -24.01 -26.42 -9.62
N THR A 351 -24.63 -25.41 -10.24
CA THR A 351 -24.80 -25.33 -11.70
C THR A 351 -23.48 -25.27 -12.46
N CYS A 352 -22.40 -24.78 -11.85
CA CYS A 352 -21.08 -24.76 -12.51
C CYS A 352 -20.46 -26.16 -12.58
N THR A 353 -20.93 -27.14 -11.80
CA THR A 353 -20.37 -28.50 -11.77
C THR A 353 -20.53 -29.26 -13.09
N PHE A 354 -21.38 -28.81 -14.01
CA PHE A 354 -21.42 -29.32 -15.39
C PHE A 354 -20.09 -29.17 -16.13
N MET A 355 -19.25 -28.22 -15.73
CA MET A 355 -17.89 -28.05 -16.29
C MET A 355 -16.91 -29.14 -15.82
N LEU A 356 -17.23 -29.87 -14.76
CA LEU A 356 -16.44 -31.00 -14.25
C LEU A 356 -16.94 -32.33 -14.81
N HIS A 357 -18.27 -32.51 -14.84
CA HIS A 357 -18.89 -33.73 -15.28
C HIS A 357 -20.07 -33.44 -16.21
N ARG A 358 -19.80 -33.57 -17.52
CA ARG A 358 -20.79 -33.40 -18.59
C ARG A 358 -21.12 -34.75 -19.22
N VAL A 359 -22.41 -35.09 -19.22
CA VAL A 359 -22.92 -36.29 -19.91
C VAL A 359 -23.65 -35.85 -21.16
N VAL A 360 -23.11 -36.19 -22.32
CA VAL A 360 -23.76 -35.99 -23.62
C VAL A 360 -24.90 -37.01 -23.74
N ARG A 361 -26.14 -36.52 -23.79
CA ARG A 361 -27.34 -37.38 -23.84
C ARG A 361 -27.85 -37.63 -25.25
N ASP A 362 -27.45 -36.79 -26.19
CA ASP A 362 -27.87 -36.90 -27.59
C ASP A 362 -26.94 -37.84 -28.33
N GLU A 363 -27.48 -38.92 -28.89
CA GLU A 363 -26.70 -39.95 -29.58
C GLU A 363 -26.12 -39.44 -30.90
N GLU A 364 -26.78 -38.47 -31.56
CA GLU A 364 -26.26 -37.84 -32.78
C GLU A 364 -25.04 -36.98 -32.46
N TRP A 365 -25.15 -36.12 -31.46
CA TRP A 365 -24.04 -35.28 -30.99
C TRP A 365 -22.88 -36.12 -30.44
N LYS A 366 -23.17 -37.24 -29.77
CA LYS A 366 -22.14 -38.16 -29.30
C LYS A 366 -21.35 -38.79 -30.44
N ALA A 367 -22.04 -39.23 -31.51
CA ALA A 367 -21.39 -39.79 -32.69
C ALA A 367 -20.48 -38.76 -33.40
N GLU A 368 -20.91 -37.50 -33.45
CA GLU A 368 -20.12 -36.38 -33.98
C GLU A 368 -18.88 -36.09 -33.12
N LEU A 369 -19.03 -36.04 -31.80
CA LEU A 369 -17.92 -35.85 -30.86
C LEU A 369 -16.89 -37.00 -30.91
N GLU A 370 -17.34 -38.24 -31.12
CA GLU A 370 -16.43 -39.38 -31.29
C GLU A 370 -15.67 -39.33 -32.64
N ALA A 371 -16.25 -38.71 -33.66
CA ALA A 371 -15.64 -38.58 -34.98
C ALA A 371 -14.67 -37.39 -35.09
N GLU A 372 -15.04 -36.22 -34.56
CA GLU A 372 -14.32 -34.96 -34.78
C GLU A 372 -13.68 -34.36 -33.51
N GLY A 373 -14.08 -34.81 -32.32
CA GLY A 373 -13.66 -34.23 -31.04
C GLY A 373 -14.54 -33.05 -30.61
N MET A 374 -14.21 -32.46 -29.45
CA MET A 374 -14.93 -31.30 -28.91
C MET A 374 -14.05 -30.06 -29.01
N ASP A 375 -14.51 -29.04 -29.73
CA ASP A 375 -13.94 -27.70 -29.64
C ASP A 375 -14.45 -26.99 -28.38
N ASP A 376 -13.55 -26.31 -27.65
CA ASP A 376 -13.91 -25.57 -26.44
C ASP A 376 -14.70 -24.30 -26.82
N PRO A 377 -15.99 -24.16 -26.43
CA PRO A 377 -16.80 -23.00 -26.79
C PRO A 377 -16.41 -21.72 -26.05
N PHE A 378 -15.53 -21.81 -25.04
CA PHE A 378 -15.17 -20.64 -24.22
C PHE A 378 -14.26 -19.65 -24.96
N ASP A 379 -14.73 -18.41 -25.13
CA ASP A 379 -13.96 -17.30 -25.68
C ASP A 379 -13.10 -16.59 -24.60
N PRO A 380 -11.75 -16.66 -24.68
CA PRO A 380 -10.87 -15.99 -23.73
C PRO A 380 -10.79 -14.46 -23.91
N ASP A 381 -11.12 -13.93 -25.08
CA ASP A 381 -10.94 -12.51 -25.40
C ASP A 381 -12.20 -11.68 -25.12
N GLU A 382 -13.35 -12.34 -24.91
CA GLU A 382 -14.62 -11.70 -24.57
C GLU A 382 -14.53 -10.95 -23.22
N PRO A 383 -14.82 -9.63 -23.18
CA PRO A 383 -14.72 -8.83 -21.96
C PRO A 383 -15.91 -9.00 -21.01
N ASP A 384 -17.10 -9.34 -21.51
CA ASP A 384 -18.27 -9.55 -20.65
C ASP A 384 -18.32 -10.99 -20.12
N PRO A 385 -18.14 -11.22 -18.80
CA PRO A 385 -18.17 -12.56 -18.23
C PRO A 385 -19.53 -13.25 -18.37
N THR A 386 -20.59 -12.55 -18.79
CA THR A 386 -21.89 -13.19 -19.05
C THR A 386 -22.01 -13.79 -20.45
N LEU A 387 -21.12 -13.43 -21.39
CA LEU A 387 -21.18 -13.80 -22.81
C LEU A 387 -20.05 -14.75 -23.26
N THR A 388 -19.21 -15.23 -22.35
CA THR A 388 -18.03 -16.05 -22.69
C THR A 388 -18.33 -17.53 -23.00
N ASP A 389 -19.58 -17.96 -22.84
CA ASP A 389 -20.01 -19.37 -22.98
C ASP A 389 -19.23 -20.39 -22.11
N ALA A 390 -18.66 -19.94 -20.99
CA ALA A 390 -17.89 -20.78 -20.07
C ALA A 390 -18.68 -21.95 -19.45
N ILE A 391 -20.01 -21.85 -19.31
CA ILE A 391 -20.84 -22.96 -18.81
C ILE A 391 -20.81 -24.16 -19.76
N GLU A 392 -20.78 -23.90 -21.08
CA GLU A 392 -20.77 -24.95 -22.09
C GLU A 392 -19.39 -25.62 -22.25
N SER A 393 -18.36 -24.99 -21.69
CA SER A 393 -16.99 -25.50 -21.61
C SER A 393 -16.80 -26.55 -20.50
N SER A 394 -15.61 -27.16 -20.47
CA SER A 394 -15.14 -28.09 -19.44
C SER A 394 -13.75 -27.66 -18.91
N LEU A 395 -13.38 -28.12 -17.71
CA LEU A 395 -12.12 -27.74 -17.03
C LEU A 395 -10.94 -28.69 -17.29
N TRP A 396 -10.54 -28.85 -18.55
CA TRP A 396 -9.33 -29.64 -18.89
C TRP A 396 -8.05 -29.08 -18.25
N GLU A 397 -8.02 -27.78 -17.98
CA GLU A 397 -6.84 -27.13 -17.42
C GLU A 397 -6.52 -27.64 -16.00
N ILE A 398 -7.54 -27.85 -15.16
CA ILE A 398 -7.36 -28.39 -13.80
C ILE A 398 -6.97 -29.86 -13.83
N GLU A 399 -7.54 -30.65 -14.75
CA GLU A 399 -7.16 -32.05 -14.97
C GLU A 399 -5.67 -32.15 -15.32
N THR A 400 -5.21 -31.29 -16.22
CA THR A 400 -3.79 -31.24 -16.64
C THR A 400 -2.87 -30.89 -15.45
N LEU A 401 -3.30 -29.99 -14.56
CA LEU A 401 -2.56 -29.60 -13.35
C LEU A 401 -2.41 -30.75 -12.32
N GLN A 402 -3.14 -31.85 -12.43
CA GLN A 402 -2.93 -33.02 -11.57
C GLN A 402 -1.59 -33.72 -11.84
N SER A 403 -1.02 -33.52 -13.03
CA SER A 403 0.31 -34.02 -13.43
C SER A 403 1.45 -33.04 -13.10
N HIS A 404 1.19 -32.01 -12.30
CA HIS A 404 2.17 -30.99 -11.95
C HIS A 404 3.40 -31.56 -11.22
N TYR A 405 4.59 -31.00 -11.49
CA TYR A 405 5.87 -31.50 -10.97
C TYR A 405 5.95 -31.51 -9.43
N HIS A 406 5.30 -30.54 -8.78
CA HIS A 406 5.26 -30.44 -7.32
C HIS A 406 4.16 -31.33 -6.73
N PRO A 407 4.47 -32.31 -5.85
CA PRO A 407 3.52 -33.30 -5.35
C PRO A 407 2.35 -32.70 -4.58
N ASN A 408 2.58 -31.70 -3.71
CA ASN A 408 1.49 -31.05 -2.98
C ASN A 408 0.51 -30.32 -3.91
N VAL A 409 0.99 -29.68 -4.98
CA VAL A 409 0.12 -29.00 -5.97
C VAL A 409 -0.71 -30.02 -6.72
N ALA A 410 -0.09 -31.12 -7.17
CA ALA A 410 -0.77 -32.23 -7.83
C ALA A 410 -1.84 -32.88 -6.92
N ALA A 411 -1.56 -33.03 -5.62
CA ALA A 411 -2.51 -33.54 -4.64
C ALA A 411 -3.69 -32.57 -4.42
N ILE A 412 -3.43 -31.26 -4.38
CA ILE A 412 -4.48 -30.25 -4.26
C ILE A 412 -5.35 -30.22 -5.51
N ALA A 413 -4.76 -30.28 -6.72
CA ALA A 413 -5.51 -30.37 -7.97
C ALA A 413 -6.44 -31.60 -8.00
N ARG A 414 -5.98 -32.75 -7.48
CA ARG A 414 -6.78 -33.98 -7.37
C ARG A 414 -8.01 -33.87 -6.49
N ILE A 415 -8.08 -32.91 -5.56
CA ILE A 415 -9.28 -32.67 -4.73
C ILE A 415 -10.51 -32.42 -5.60
N ILE A 416 -10.34 -31.82 -6.78
CA ILE A 416 -11.44 -31.55 -7.72
C ILE A 416 -11.99 -32.82 -8.38
N SER A 417 -11.15 -33.85 -8.53
CA SER A 417 -11.57 -35.17 -9.06
C SER A 417 -12.05 -36.13 -7.98
N GLU A 418 -11.74 -35.85 -6.72
CA GLU A 418 -12.25 -36.59 -5.57
C GLU A 418 -13.69 -36.18 -5.20
N GLN A 419 -14.31 -36.96 -4.32
CA GLN A 419 -15.65 -36.64 -3.83
C GLN A 419 -15.63 -35.38 -2.96
N PHE A 420 -16.59 -34.48 -3.21
CA PHE A 420 -16.69 -33.19 -2.53
C PHE A 420 -17.25 -33.35 -1.10
N THR A 421 -16.43 -33.86 -0.19
CA THR A 421 -16.78 -34.16 1.21
C THR A 421 -16.65 -32.96 2.15
N LYS A 422 -15.69 -32.06 1.91
CA LYS A 422 -15.50 -30.87 2.75
C LYS A 422 -16.52 -29.78 2.41
N PRO A 423 -17.09 -29.08 3.41
CA PRO A 423 -18.04 -28.01 3.16
C PRO A 423 -17.37 -26.79 2.51
N MET A 424 -16.22 -26.37 3.00
CA MET A 424 -15.45 -25.23 2.50
C MET A 424 -13.98 -25.39 2.87
N TYR A 425 -13.08 -24.88 2.03
CA TYR A 425 -11.68 -24.67 2.38
C TYR A 425 -11.46 -23.23 2.83
N ASN A 426 -10.80 -23.03 3.96
CA ASN A 426 -10.38 -21.71 4.39
C ASN A 426 -9.22 -21.22 3.50
N LEU A 427 -9.44 -20.16 2.75
CA LEU A 427 -8.42 -19.65 1.81
C LEU A 427 -7.23 -19.03 2.51
N GLU A 428 -7.39 -18.46 3.71
CA GLU A 428 -6.26 -17.85 4.44
C GLU A 428 -5.14 -18.86 4.71
N ASP A 429 -5.47 -20.14 4.85
CA ASP A 429 -4.49 -21.22 5.04
C ASP A 429 -3.66 -21.50 3.78
N PHE A 430 -4.12 -21.04 2.60
CA PHE A 430 -3.54 -21.24 1.27
C PHE A 430 -2.98 -19.94 0.65
N LEU A 431 -3.27 -18.79 1.26
CA LEU A 431 -2.78 -17.49 0.81
C LEU A 431 -1.37 -17.23 1.38
N ASP A 432 -0.65 -16.29 0.78
CA ASP A 432 0.68 -15.85 1.21
C ASP A 432 1.82 -16.89 1.14
N TYR A 433 1.59 -18.07 0.55
CA TYR A 433 2.70 -18.98 0.19
C TYR A 433 3.62 -18.33 -0.84
N THR A 434 4.92 -18.41 -0.55
CA THR A 434 6.00 -17.97 -1.42
C THR A 434 6.87 -19.17 -1.79
N TYR A 435 7.66 -19.04 -2.87
CA TYR A 435 8.65 -20.05 -3.22
C TYR A 435 9.64 -20.31 -2.08
N GLN A 436 10.00 -19.25 -1.34
CA GLN A 436 10.84 -19.38 -0.15
C GLN A 436 10.16 -20.23 0.92
N GLY A 437 8.86 -20.01 1.18
CA GLY A 437 8.09 -20.85 2.09
C GLY A 437 8.05 -22.31 1.65
N MET A 438 7.75 -22.57 0.37
CA MET A 438 7.75 -23.93 -0.19
C MET A 438 9.11 -24.62 -0.04
N LEU A 439 10.21 -23.92 -0.33
CA LEU A 439 11.55 -24.46 -0.20
C LEU A 439 11.92 -24.76 1.27
N LEU A 440 11.55 -23.89 2.20
CA LEU A 440 11.79 -24.08 3.63
C LEU A 440 11.00 -25.28 4.18
N ALA A 441 9.78 -25.48 3.69
CA ALA A 441 8.97 -26.65 4.01
C ALA A 441 9.63 -27.95 3.52
N GLU A 442 10.17 -27.97 2.29
CA GLU A 442 10.90 -29.13 1.75
C GLU A 442 12.24 -29.38 2.48
N LEU A 443 12.93 -28.33 2.92
CA LEU A 443 14.15 -28.45 3.73
C LEU A 443 13.89 -28.95 5.16
N GLY A 444 12.62 -29.00 5.60
CA GLY A 444 12.22 -29.46 6.92
C GLY A 444 12.63 -28.51 8.05
N VAL A 445 12.68 -27.20 7.76
CA VAL A 445 12.99 -26.15 8.76
C VAL A 445 11.74 -25.78 9.60
N GLU A 446 10.55 -26.22 9.18
CA GLU A 446 9.30 -25.99 9.91
C GLU A 446 9.13 -26.90 11.15
N GLU A 447 8.30 -26.46 12.10
CA GLU A 447 8.13 -27.02 13.45
C GLU A 447 7.69 -28.49 13.53
N LYS A 448 7.30 -29.12 12.41
CA LYS A 448 6.95 -30.54 12.35
C LYS A 448 8.01 -31.28 11.52
N PRO A 449 8.82 -32.16 12.13
CA PRO A 449 9.80 -32.94 11.39
C PRO A 449 9.07 -33.86 10.40
N THR A 450 9.06 -33.47 9.12
CA THR A 450 8.67 -34.33 8.03
C THR A 450 9.61 -35.54 8.04
N PHE A 451 9.03 -36.74 8.03
CA PHE A 451 9.77 -38.00 8.05
C PHE A 451 10.82 -38.03 6.93
N LYS A 452 12.11 -37.98 7.27
CA LYS A 452 13.19 -38.14 6.28
C LYS A 452 13.26 -39.60 5.82
N LYS A 453 12.50 -39.94 4.78
CA LYS A 453 12.63 -41.24 4.11
C LYS A 453 13.99 -41.30 3.40
N ALA A 454 14.62 -42.46 3.40
CA ALA A 454 15.85 -42.66 2.64
C ALA A 454 15.57 -42.40 1.15
N PRO A 455 16.37 -41.56 0.46
CA PRO A 455 16.17 -41.28 -0.95
C PRO A 455 16.45 -42.54 -1.78
N VAL A 456 15.72 -42.68 -2.89
CA VAL A 456 15.92 -43.76 -3.86
C VAL A 456 16.86 -43.25 -4.96
N VAL A 457 17.67 -44.16 -5.51
CA VAL A 457 18.61 -43.86 -6.60
C VAL A 457 18.23 -44.65 -7.86
N GLU A 458 18.63 -44.13 -9.02
CA GLU A 458 18.47 -44.82 -10.30
C GLU A 458 19.54 -45.90 -10.45
N PHE A 459 19.13 -47.16 -10.71
CA PHE A 459 20.03 -48.31 -10.78
C PHE A 459 20.79 -48.42 -12.11
N HIS A 460 20.17 -47.97 -13.22
CA HIS A 460 20.72 -48.08 -14.57
C HIS A 460 21.25 -46.73 -15.06
N ILE A 461 22.29 -46.23 -14.41
CA ILE A 461 22.92 -44.96 -14.80
C ILE A 461 23.58 -45.13 -16.19
N PRO A 462 23.24 -44.27 -17.18
CA PRO A 462 23.87 -44.33 -18.49
C PRO A 462 25.36 -44.01 -18.37
N LYS A 463 26.22 -44.82 -19.01
CA LYS A 463 27.68 -44.56 -19.05
C LYS A 463 28.02 -43.29 -19.84
N ARG A 464 27.15 -42.89 -20.78
CA ARG A 464 27.31 -41.72 -21.66
C ARG A 464 26.47 -40.55 -21.17
N ILE A 465 27.03 -39.77 -20.23
CA ILE A 465 26.34 -38.61 -19.65
C ILE A 465 26.67 -37.33 -20.44
N PHE A 466 27.96 -37.03 -20.63
CA PHE A 466 28.44 -35.82 -21.33
C PHE A 466 29.35 -36.11 -22.52
N THR A 467 29.48 -37.37 -22.93
CA THR A 467 30.44 -37.78 -23.96
C THR A 467 29.77 -38.62 -25.02
N ASP A 468 30.16 -38.39 -26.27
CA ASP A 468 29.79 -39.20 -27.42
C ASP A 468 30.76 -40.38 -27.65
N ARG A 469 31.62 -40.66 -26.65
CA ARG A 469 32.51 -41.83 -26.69
C ARG A 469 31.67 -43.10 -26.84
N LEU A 470 31.99 -43.90 -27.85
CA LEU A 470 31.33 -45.18 -28.23
C LEU A 470 30.02 -45.05 -29.03
N LEU A 471 29.68 -43.87 -29.59
CA LEU A 471 28.47 -43.72 -30.44
C LEU A 471 28.49 -44.62 -31.69
N GLU A 472 29.67 -45.04 -32.15
CA GLU A 472 29.87 -45.95 -33.28
C GLU A 472 29.42 -47.40 -33.01
N GLU A 473 29.36 -47.82 -31.74
CA GLU A 473 28.95 -49.19 -31.35
C GLU A 473 27.43 -49.38 -31.39
N ASP A 474 26.64 -48.29 -31.34
CA ASP A 474 25.17 -48.30 -31.32
C ASP A 474 24.53 -47.79 -32.63
N ASN A 475 25.14 -48.10 -33.78
CA ASN A 475 24.67 -47.70 -35.10
C ASN A 475 24.51 -46.17 -35.31
N GLY A 476 25.17 -45.35 -34.50
CA GLY A 476 25.16 -43.89 -34.65
C GLY A 476 23.91 -43.17 -34.12
N VAL A 477 22.97 -43.87 -33.47
CA VAL A 477 21.72 -43.26 -32.96
C VAL A 477 21.74 -43.19 -31.43
N ASP A 478 21.95 -41.99 -30.90
CA ASP A 478 21.92 -41.74 -29.47
C ASP A 478 20.49 -41.65 -28.92
N THR A 479 19.95 -42.77 -28.46
CA THR A 479 18.65 -42.87 -27.76
C THR A 479 18.80 -42.85 -26.23
N ALA A 480 20.02 -42.69 -25.71
CA ALA A 480 20.25 -42.74 -24.27
C ALA A 480 19.69 -41.48 -23.56
N PRO A 481 19.25 -41.61 -22.29
CA PRO A 481 18.83 -40.46 -21.48
C PRO A 481 19.98 -39.43 -21.41
N GLY A 482 19.67 -38.18 -21.80
CA GLY A 482 20.66 -37.11 -21.97
C GLY A 482 21.03 -36.76 -23.43
N SER A 483 20.55 -37.53 -24.42
CA SER A 483 20.72 -37.25 -25.85
C SER A 483 20.26 -35.84 -26.26
N LEU A 484 19.13 -35.36 -25.70
CA LEU A 484 18.63 -34.00 -25.96
C LEU A 484 19.64 -32.92 -25.52
N VAL A 485 20.26 -33.10 -24.34
CA VAL A 485 21.23 -32.12 -23.81
C VAL A 485 22.51 -32.13 -24.65
N ARG A 486 23.02 -33.32 -25.00
CA ARG A 486 24.23 -33.47 -25.85
C ARG A 486 24.04 -32.94 -27.28
N LYS A 487 22.84 -33.07 -27.85
CA LYS A 487 22.53 -32.48 -29.17
C LYS A 487 22.49 -30.95 -29.15
N LEU A 488 22.14 -30.35 -28.02
CA LEU A 488 21.99 -28.91 -27.87
C LEU A 488 23.24 -28.20 -27.34
N TRP A 489 24.14 -28.94 -26.67
CA TRP A 489 25.32 -28.40 -26.00
C TRP A 489 26.58 -29.11 -26.44
N ASP A 490 27.57 -28.35 -26.89
CA ASP A 490 28.90 -28.87 -27.19
C ASP A 490 29.70 -29.05 -25.90
N PHE A 491 30.09 -30.29 -25.62
CA PHE A 491 30.92 -30.64 -24.47
C PHE A 491 32.33 -30.94 -24.99
N PRO A 492 33.30 -30.02 -24.84
CA PRO A 492 34.65 -30.24 -25.35
C PRO A 492 35.27 -31.46 -24.65
N SER A 493 35.53 -32.51 -25.42
CA SER A 493 36.26 -33.67 -24.93
C SER A 493 37.72 -33.26 -24.70
N ALA A 494 38.27 -33.54 -23.51
CA ALA A 494 39.69 -33.36 -23.25
C ALA A 494 40.52 -34.09 -24.33
N PRO A 495 41.56 -33.45 -24.92
CA PRO A 495 42.40 -34.10 -25.93
C PRO A 495 43.00 -35.37 -25.32
N ALA A 496 42.85 -36.49 -26.01
CA ALA A 496 43.43 -37.75 -25.60
C ALA A 496 44.95 -37.60 -25.52
N SER A 497 45.50 -37.69 -24.31
CA SER A 497 46.95 -37.74 -24.05
C SER A 497 47.51 -39.13 -24.34
#